data_AF-R7P7Z0-F1
#
_entry.id   AF-R7P7Z0-F1
#
_cell.length_a   1.000
_cell.length_b   1.000
_cell.length_c   1.000
_cell.angle_alpha   90.00
_cell.angle_beta   90.00
_cell.angle_gamma   90.00
#
_symmetry.space_group_name_H-M   'P 1'
#
loop_
_entity.id
_entity.type
_entity.pdbx_description
1 polymer ?
#
loop_
_entity_poly.entity_id
_entity_poly.type
_entity_poly.pdbx_seq_one_letter_code
_entity_poly.pdbx_strand_id
1 'polypeptide(L)'
;MKKYLKVIGVCIFIGGIIAYFFYKDINNEVRAVVKKEEIVILFQTGVFENESNAEKFAKTFASARTIYSDGYYRVIIAACYSKEVMGKLESIFNEDGISYYIKEVRVTKTVVDSFKEFEPIILKSNKKEVIYSVINSMLKLI
;
A
#
# COMPACT_ATOMS: atom_id res chain seq x y z
N MET A 1 -26.71 -37.18 -42.91
CA MET A 1 -25.87 -37.12 -41.69
C MET A 1 -24.51 -36.42 -41.90
N LYS A 2 -23.72 -36.73 -42.95
CA LYS A 2 -22.40 -36.10 -43.21
C LYS A 2 -22.43 -34.56 -43.36
N LYS A 3 -23.50 -33.98 -43.91
CA LYS A 3 -23.66 -32.51 -44.08
C LYS A 3 -23.82 -31.78 -42.74
N TYR A 4 -24.58 -32.34 -41.80
CA TYR A 4 -24.79 -31.75 -40.47
C TYR A 4 -23.54 -31.83 -39.59
N LEU A 5 -22.70 -32.85 -39.79
CA LEU A 5 -21.43 -32.98 -39.07
C LEU A 5 -20.47 -31.81 -39.36
N LYS A 6 -20.44 -31.32 -40.61
CA LYS A 6 -19.67 -30.13 -41.00
C LYS A 6 -20.21 -28.86 -40.35
N VAL A 7 -21.52 -28.71 -40.28
CA VAL A 7 -22.19 -27.56 -39.64
C VAL A 7 -21.90 -27.54 -38.13
N ILE A 8 -21.98 -28.69 -37.46
CA ILE A 8 -21.64 -28.83 -36.03
C ILE A 8 -20.17 -28.47 -35.78
N GLY A 9 -19.25 -28.95 -36.62
CA GLY A 9 -17.82 -28.62 -36.51
C GLY A 9 -17.53 -27.13 -36.60
N VAL A 10 -18.19 -26.42 -37.54
CA VAL A 10 -18.05 -24.96 -37.68
C VAL A 10 -18.61 -24.23 -36.46
N CYS A 11 -19.74 -24.68 -35.91
CA CYS A 11 -20.31 -24.08 -34.70
C CYS A 11 -19.39 -24.23 -33.48
N ILE A 12 -18.79 -25.40 -33.29
CA ILE A 12 -17.82 -25.64 -32.20
C ILE A 12 -16.59 -24.75 -32.38
N PHE A 13 -16.12 -24.58 -33.61
CA PHE A 13 -14.96 -23.76 -33.90
C PHE A 13 -15.21 -22.28 -33.61
N ILE A 14 -16.35 -21.75 -34.06
CA ILE A 14 -16.74 -20.35 -33.80
C ILE A 14 -16.99 -20.13 -32.30
N GLY A 15 -17.69 -21.06 -31.64
CA GLY A 15 -17.92 -21.01 -30.19
C GLY A 15 -16.61 -21.04 -29.40
N GLY A 16 -15.64 -21.86 -29.81
CA GLY A 16 -14.31 -21.92 -29.20
C GLY A 16 -13.51 -20.63 -29.38
N ILE A 17 -13.58 -20.01 -30.56
CA ILE A 17 -12.94 -18.71 -30.81
C ILE A 17 -13.55 -17.63 -29.92
N ILE A 18 -14.89 -17.53 -29.88
CA ILE A 18 -15.58 -16.56 -29.05
C ILE A 18 -15.26 -16.79 -27.56
N ALA A 19 -15.33 -18.03 -27.08
CA ALA A 19 -14.98 -18.38 -25.71
C ALA A 19 -13.51 -18.03 -25.38
N TYR A 20 -12.58 -18.23 -26.32
CA TYR A 20 -11.19 -17.85 -26.14
C TYR A 20 -11.02 -16.33 -26.00
N PHE A 21 -11.70 -15.53 -26.81
CA PHE A 21 -11.68 -14.06 -26.69
C PHE A 21 -12.30 -13.58 -25.39
N PHE A 22 -13.47 -14.11 -24.99
CA PHE A 22 -14.09 -13.81 -23.70
C PHE A 22 -13.17 -14.17 -22.53
N TYR A 23 -12.53 -15.35 -22.57
CA TYR A 23 -11.60 -15.76 -21.52
C TYR A 23 -10.36 -14.86 -21.47
N LYS A 24 -9.84 -14.43 -22.63
CA LYS A 24 -8.69 -13.52 -22.70
C LYS A 24 -9.01 -12.14 -22.16
N ASP A 25 -10.17 -11.57 -22.51
CA ASP A 25 -10.60 -10.27 -22.00
C ASP A 25 -10.90 -10.30 -20.51
N ILE A 26 -11.64 -11.32 -20.03
CA ILE A 26 -11.88 -11.53 -18.59
C ILE A 26 -10.54 -11.69 -17.85
N ASN A 27 -9.60 -12.49 -18.35
CA ASN A 27 -8.33 -12.70 -17.64
C ASN A 27 -7.47 -11.42 -17.59
N ASN A 28 -7.60 -10.53 -18.59
CA ASN A 28 -6.92 -9.24 -18.60
C ASN A 28 -7.60 -8.22 -17.67
N GLU A 29 -8.92 -8.09 -17.70
CA GLU A 29 -9.69 -7.23 -16.81
C GLU A 29 -9.60 -7.70 -15.36
N VAL A 30 -9.73 -9.01 -15.11
CA VAL A 30 -9.58 -9.61 -13.78
C VAL A 30 -8.14 -9.47 -13.30
N ARG A 31 -7.09 -9.62 -14.12
CA ARG A 31 -5.71 -9.31 -13.69
C ARG A 31 -5.52 -7.83 -13.33
N ALA A 32 -6.19 -6.91 -14.03
CA ALA A 32 -6.13 -5.49 -13.71
C ALA A 32 -6.88 -5.16 -12.40
N VAL A 33 -8.02 -5.81 -12.14
CA VAL A 33 -8.79 -5.70 -10.88
C VAL A 33 -8.14 -6.47 -9.71
N VAL A 34 -7.34 -7.50 -10.00
CA VAL A 34 -6.62 -8.37 -9.03
C VAL A 34 -5.19 -7.89 -8.75
N LYS A 35 -4.76 -6.73 -9.27
CA LYS A 35 -3.84 -5.90 -8.48
C LYS A 35 -4.63 -5.47 -7.23
N LYS A 36 -4.70 -6.37 -6.24
CA LYS A 36 -5.25 -6.10 -4.91
C LYS A 36 -4.42 -4.98 -4.33
N GLU A 37 -4.89 -3.76 -4.56
CA GLU A 37 -4.47 -2.61 -3.82
C GLU A 37 -4.99 -2.80 -2.41
N GLU A 38 -4.09 -3.06 -1.47
CA GLU A 38 -4.44 -3.12 -0.05
C GLU A 38 -4.16 -1.75 0.57
N ILE A 39 -4.78 -1.48 1.71
CA ILE A 39 -4.72 -0.18 2.37
C ILE A 39 -3.60 -0.21 3.42
N VAL A 40 -2.73 0.78 3.36
CA VAL A 40 -1.76 1.11 4.42
C VAL A 40 -2.15 2.45 5.03
N ILE A 41 -1.94 2.57 6.33
CA ILE A 41 -2.25 3.73 7.14
C ILE A 41 -0.97 4.54 7.34
N LEU A 42 -1.01 5.84 7.04
CA LEU A 42 0.09 6.78 7.22
C LEU A 42 -0.22 7.77 8.34
N PHE A 43 0.79 8.05 9.16
CA PHE A 43 0.76 9.09 10.18
C PHE A 43 1.43 10.35 9.63
N GLN A 44 0.63 11.35 9.26
CA GLN A 44 1.09 12.63 8.72
C GLN A 44 1.15 13.69 9.81
N THR A 45 2.25 14.43 9.94
CA THR A 45 2.40 15.48 10.96
C THR A 45 2.53 16.89 10.39
N GLY A 46 2.77 17.04 9.07
CA GLY A 46 2.85 18.36 8.44
C GLY A 46 2.61 18.34 6.93
N VAL A 47 2.25 19.51 6.38
CA VAL A 47 2.03 19.77 4.96
C VAL A 47 2.65 21.11 4.61
N PHE A 48 3.46 21.16 3.55
CA PHE A 48 4.25 22.33 3.17
C PHE A 48 4.22 22.52 1.66
N GLU A 49 4.29 23.77 1.20
CA GLU A 49 4.48 24.09 -0.22
C GLU A 49 5.94 23.94 -0.66
N ASN A 50 6.88 24.11 0.28
CA ASN A 50 8.31 24.10 0.01
C ASN A 50 8.98 22.84 0.57
N GLU A 51 9.73 22.14 -0.28
CA GLU A 51 10.46 20.92 0.06
C GLU A 51 11.44 21.11 1.21
N SER A 52 12.25 22.18 1.18
CA SER A 52 13.27 22.44 2.19
C SER A 52 12.65 22.65 3.58
N ASN A 53 11.48 23.30 3.64
CA ASN A 53 10.75 23.47 4.90
C ASN A 53 10.22 22.12 5.41
N ALA A 54 9.67 21.29 4.52
CA ALA A 54 9.20 19.95 4.88
C ALA A 54 10.35 19.08 5.40
N GLU A 55 11.50 19.08 4.73
CA GLU A 55 12.69 18.33 5.15
C GLU A 55 13.26 18.81 6.49
N LYS A 56 13.31 20.13 6.71
CA LYS A 56 13.73 20.70 8.00
C LYS A 56 12.79 20.26 9.13
N PHE A 57 11.49 20.28 8.88
CA PHE A 57 10.50 19.82 9.85
C PHE A 57 10.60 18.30 10.10
N ALA A 58 10.77 17.50 9.05
CA ALA A 58 10.94 16.05 9.14
C ALA A 58 12.12 15.65 10.06
N LYS A 59 13.22 16.42 10.04
CA LYS A 59 14.41 16.18 10.90
C LYS A 59 14.15 16.36 12.41
N THR A 60 13.02 16.93 12.80
CA THR A 60 12.64 17.04 14.23
C THR A 60 12.10 15.72 14.80
N PHE A 61 11.80 14.73 13.95
CA PHE A 61 11.27 13.43 14.33
C PHE A 61 12.30 12.31 14.16
N ALA A 62 12.26 11.30 15.04
CA ALA A 62 13.15 10.14 14.98
C ALA A 62 12.90 9.25 13.75
N SER A 63 11.65 9.23 13.26
CA SER A 63 11.30 8.66 11.98
C SER A 63 10.44 9.64 11.19
N ALA A 64 10.85 9.92 9.96
CA ALA A 64 10.08 10.74 9.04
C ALA A 64 10.52 10.52 7.59
N ARG A 65 9.57 10.67 6.68
CA ARG A 65 9.78 10.76 5.24
C ARG A 65 8.89 11.85 4.65
N THR A 66 9.47 12.67 3.80
CA THR A 66 8.72 13.65 3.00
C THR A 66 8.21 12.97 1.73
N ILE A 67 6.92 13.14 1.44
CA ILE A 67 6.26 12.63 0.22
C ILE A 67 5.56 13.80 -0.47
N TYR A 68 5.82 13.99 -1.77
CA TYR A 68 5.12 14.98 -2.58
C TYR A 68 3.81 14.41 -3.13
N SER A 69 2.68 15.05 -2.83
CA SER A 69 1.34 14.62 -3.25
C SER A 69 0.39 15.81 -3.25
N ASP A 70 -0.43 15.90 -4.30
CA ASP A 70 -1.45 16.94 -4.47
C ASP A 70 -0.91 18.37 -4.48
N GLY A 71 0.32 18.57 -4.96
CA GLY A 71 0.96 19.90 -5.00
C GLY A 71 1.68 20.30 -3.71
N TYR A 72 1.70 19.44 -2.70
CA TYR A 72 2.31 19.72 -1.40
C TYR A 72 3.29 18.62 -0.96
N TYR A 73 4.27 19.02 -0.15
CA TYR A 73 5.20 18.14 0.55
C TYR A 73 4.62 17.77 1.91
N ARG A 74 4.29 16.50 2.09
CA ARG A 74 3.70 15.95 3.31
C ARG A 74 4.76 15.21 4.12
N VAL A 75 4.82 15.48 5.42
CA VAL A 75 5.75 14.81 6.34
C VAL A 75 5.05 13.65 7.01
N ILE A 76 5.49 12.44 6.70
CA ILE A 76 4.95 11.18 7.22
C ILE A 76 5.93 10.62 8.25
N ILE A 77 5.48 10.42 9.48
CA ILE A 77 6.33 9.96 10.59
C ILE A 77 6.27 8.46 10.81
N ALA A 78 5.20 7.80 10.38
CA ALA A 78 5.08 6.35 10.39
C ALA A 78 4.06 5.84 9.37
N ALA A 79 4.16 4.54 9.10
CA ALA A 79 3.20 3.81 8.31
C ALA A 79 2.97 2.42 8.94
N CYS A 80 1.73 1.94 8.87
CA CYS A 80 1.37 0.59 9.31
C CYS A 80 0.21 0.01 8.50
N TYR A 81 0.08 -1.30 8.54
CA TYR A 81 -0.98 -2.08 7.94
C TYR A 81 -1.94 -2.64 9.01
N SER A 82 -1.43 -3.18 10.11
CA SER A 82 -2.29 -3.78 11.14
C SER A 82 -2.83 -2.77 12.15
N LYS A 83 -4.06 -3.04 12.61
CA LYS A 83 -4.72 -2.25 13.66
C LYS A 83 -3.97 -2.30 15.00
N GLU A 84 -3.34 -3.43 15.32
CA GLU A 84 -2.56 -3.58 16.55
C GLU A 84 -1.33 -2.67 16.55
N VAL A 85 -0.60 -2.62 15.42
CA VAL A 85 0.53 -1.70 15.28
C VAL A 85 0.06 -0.26 15.29
N MET A 86 -1.05 0.05 14.62
CA MET A 86 -1.65 1.39 14.66
C MET A 86 -1.86 1.85 16.10
N GLY A 87 -2.57 1.07 16.93
CA GLY A 87 -2.82 1.44 18.33
C GLY A 87 -1.55 1.62 19.16
N LYS A 88 -0.51 0.80 18.89
CA LYS A 88 0.78 0.95 19.56
C LYS A 88 1.51 2.24 19.15
N LEU A 89 1.48 2.59 17.86
CA LEU A 89 2.08 3.83 17.35
C LEU A 89 1.32 5.06 17.86
N GLU A 90 -0.01 5.01 17.90
CA GLU A 90 -0.84 6.06 18.49
C GLU A 90 -0.46 6.31 19.97
N SER A 91 -0.28 5.26 20.76
CA SER A 91 0.20 5.39 22.16
C SER A 91 1.55 6.10 22.24
N ILE A 92 2.52 5.66 21.43
CA ILE A 92 3.87 6.24 21.42
C ILE A 92 3.83 7.72 21.04
N PHE A 93 3.10 8.08 20.00
CA PHE A 93 3.01 9.48 19.55
C PHE A 93 2.25 10.37 20.52
N ASN A 94 1.19 9.85 21.14
CA ASN A 94 0.45 10.59 22.16
C ASN A 94 1.32 10.83 23.41
N GLU A 95 2.11 9.83 23.85
CA GLU A 95 3.08 9.96 24.94
C GLU A 95 4.18 10.98 24.62
N ASP A 96 4.65 11.00 23.36
CA ASP A 96 5.68 11.93 22.89
C ASP A 96 5.12 13.33 22.55
N GLY A 97 3.81 13.55 22.71
CA GLY A 97 3.14 14.83 22.40
C GLY A 97 3.12 15.18 20.91
N ILE A 98 3.26 14.19 20.03
CA ILE A 98 3.33 14.36 18.59
C ILE A 98 1.90 14.41 18.03
N SER A 99 1.55 15.52 17.40
CA SER A 99 0.28 15.65 16.68
C SER A 99 0.37 15.03 15.29
N TYR A 100 -0.63 14.22 14.91
CA TYR A 100 -0.69 13.56 13.62
C TYR A 100 -2.12 13.51 13.05
N TYR A 101 -2.19 13.30 11.75
CA TYR A 101 -3.39 13.01 10.98
C TYR A 101 -3.21 11.65 10.30
N ILE A 102 -4.27 10.83 10.33
CA ILE A 102 -4.27 9.51 9.71
C ILE A 102 -4.71 9.62 8.24
N LYS A 103 -3.87 9.12 7.33
CA LYS A 103 -4.18 9.04 5.89
C LYS A 103 -4.11 7.59 5.42
N GLU A 104 -5.18 7.11 4.80
CA GLU A 104 -5.18 5.81 4.13
C GLU A 104 -4.63 5.95 2.71
N VAL A 105 -3.72 5.05 2.33
CA VAL A 105 -3.16 4.97 0.99
C VAL A 105 -3.26 3.56 0.44
N ARG A 106 -3.53 3.48 -0.86
CA ARG A 106 -3.58 2.21 -1.59
C ARG A 106 -2.18 1.84 -2.05
N VAL A 107 -1.74 0.64 -1.71
CA VAL A 107 -0.42 0.12 -2.05
C VAL A 107 -0.51 -1.26 -2.68
N THR A 108 0.54 -1.65 -3.39
CA THR A 108 0.62 -3.01 -3.94
C THR A 108 0.74 -4.05 -2.83
N LYS A 109 0.24 -5.26 -3.09
CA LYS A 109 0.38 -6.40 -2.18
C LYS A 109 1.83 -6.63 -1.71
N THR A 110 2.82 -6.42 -2.58
CA THR A 110 4.24 -6.58 -2.22
C THR A 110 4.67 -5.67 -1.06
N VAL A 111 4.21 -4.41 -1.05
CA VAL A 111 4.51 -3.47 0.05
C VAL A 111 3.88 -3.98 1.35
N VAL A 112 2.66 -4.49 1.27
CA VAL A 112 1.93 -4.98 2.45
C VAL A 112 2.56 -6.25 3.01
N ASP A 113 2.99 -7.15 2.14
CA ASP A 113 3.69 -8.36 2.54
C ASP A 113 5.01 -8.01 3.24
N SER A 114 5.75 -6.99 2.76
CA SER A 114 6.91 -6.46 3.50
C SER A 114 6.51 -5.86 4.85
N PHE A 115 5.41 -5.12 4.94
CA PHE A 115 4.93 -4.56 6.22
C PHE A 115 4.63 -5.66 7.24
N LYS A 116 3.98 -6.75 6.81
CA LYS A 116 3.68 -7.91 7.66
C LYS A 116 4.94 -8.56 8.24
N GLU A 117 6.08 -8.46 7.58
CA GLU A 117 7.36 -8.96 8.10
C GLU A 117 7.95 -8.03 9.18
N PHE A 118 7.78 -6.71 9.04
CA PHE A 118 8.32 -5.72 9.97
C PHE A 118 7.46 -5.51 11.23
N GLU A 119 6.14 -5.54 11.09
CA GLU A 119 5.20 -5.21 12.15
C GLU A 119 5.34 -6.05 13.44
N PRO A 120 5.62 -7.37 13.39
CA PRO A 120 5.89 -8.16 14.59
C PRO A 120 7.05 -7.63 15.43
N ILE A 121 8.05 -6.99 14.81
CA ILE A 121 9.18 -6.38 15.51
C ILE A 121 8.70 -5.14 16.28
N ILE A 122 7.84 -4.33 15.66
CA ILE A 122 7.23 -3.17 16.33
C ILE A 122 6.38 -3.62 17.52
N LEU A 123 5.56 -4.66 17.36
CA LEU A 123 4.69 -5.17 18.43
C LEU A 123 5.47 -5.74 19.62
N LYS A 124 6.55 -6.50 19.36
CA LYS A 124 7.35 -7.15 20.41
C LYS A 124 8.38 -6.24 21.07
N SER A 125 8.79 -5.15 20.41
CA SER A 125 9.81 -4.25 20.94
C SER A 125 9.21 -3.24 21.93
N ASN A 126 9.92 -2.98 23.03
CA ASN A 126 9.61 -1.86 23.94
C ASN A 126 10.60 -0.69 23.78
N LYS A 127 11.61 -0.85 22.92
CA LYS A 127 12.65 0.17 22.70
C LYS A 127 12.22 1.08 21.54
N LYS A 128 11.97 2.36 21.84
CA LYS A 128 11.55 3.37 20.84
C LYS A 128 12.54 3.47 19.67
N GLU A 129 13.84 3.44 19.94
CA GLU A 129 14.88 3.47 18.89
C GLU A 129 14.75 2.33 17.87
N VAL A 130 14.47 1.12 18.33
CA VAL A 130 14.27 -0.05 17.46
C VAL A 130 13.00 0.13 16.64
N ILE A 131 11.93 0.60 17.28
CA ILE A 131 10.65 0.86 16.61
C ILE A 131 10.84 1.90 15.50
N TYR A 132 11.46 3.04 15.80
CA TYR A 132 11.73 4.10 14.83
C TYR A 132 12.65 3.64 13.69
N SER A 133 13.65 2.81 13.97
CA SER A 133 14.49 2.22 12.92
C SER A 133 13.71 1.31 11.95
N VAL A 134 12.76 0.53 12.49
CA VAL A 134 11.89 -0.32 11.65
C VAL A 134 10.93 0.54 10.84
N ILE A 135 10.31 1.55 11.46
CA ILE A 135 9.42 2.49 10.77
C ILE A 135 10.16 3.20 9.62
N ASN A 136 11.40 3.67 9.85
CA ASN A 136 12.20 4.28 8.79
C ASN A 136 12.47 3.33 7.62
N SER A 137 12.61 2.02 7.88
CA SER A 137 12.72 1.01 6.83
C SER A 137 11.41 0.82 6.07
N MET A 138 10.28 0.79 6.79
CA MET A 138 8.94 0.69 6.19
C MET A 138 8.58 1.91 5.34
N LEU A 139 8.89 3.12 5.82
CA LEU A 139 8.71 4.36 5.05
C LEU A 139 9.58 4.35 3.78
N LYS A 140 10.71 3.64 3.79
CA LYS A 140 11.52 3.18 2.64
C LYS A 140 10.70 2.71 1.42
N LEU A 141 9.65 1.95 1.70
CA LEU A 141 8.93 1.12 0.74
C LEU A 141 7.69 1.79 0.12
N ILE A 142 7.33 2.96 0.64
CA ILE A 142 6.25 3.83 0.15
C ILE A 142 6.87 4.94 -0.69
#